data_AF-A0A7S4AKS7-F1
#
_entry.id   AF-A0A7S4AKS7-F1
#
_cell.length_a   1.000
_cell.length_b   1.000
_cell.length_c   1.000
_cell.angle_alpha   90.00
_cell.angle_beta   90.00
_cell.angle_gamma   90.00
#
_symmetry.space_group_name_H-M   'P 1'
#
loop_
_entity.id
_entity.type
_entity.pdbx_description
1 polymer ?
#
loop_
_entity_poly.entity_id
_entity_poly.type
_entity_poly.pdbx_seq_one_letter_code
_entity_poly.pdbx_strand_id
1 'polypeptide(L)'
;MLLRSTAIFAFLVGSASAFAPSTSVHGFTSTKLNLQNEDNGSNLSTDDRRSFVTKSGSTVAAAAFASATGTLGVPTQPAEAASSQMWKPVALPFSETLYDIDFDTPTHGYLVGSRGSFAETNDGGETWEARSFSNLDAEEEVTYRFTVSSFTDGEGWVLGKPTLMLHTKDAGKTWERIPLSPKLPGEPTSITSLGPGKAEMTTSVGAVYVTENAGRNWKAQVKETIDATLNRISSSGVSGASYFTGSIISQIRDDDGAYLAVSSRGNFFLTWEPGNDFWIPHNRGTPRRIQNMGFVEADINKGVWMTLNGGKLLICDSEPDLKADTFDFKEANIKTGGFGITDVAWRNKNEVWAVGGSNTMYVSMDGGKNFSFDKSANSIPGNLYNVKFFKEFGNKGFALGSNGLLLKYVG
;
A
#
# COMPACT_ATOMS: atom_id res chain seq x y z
N MET A 1 56.69 -53.63 -17.07
CA MET A 1 55.90 -53.80 -15.83
C MET A 1 54.52 -53.20 -16.11
N LEU A 2 53.47 -53.99 -15.87
CA LEU A 2 52.15 -53.90 -16.50
C LEU A 2 51.27 -52.68 -16.15
N LEU A 3 50.46 -52.25 -17.14
CA LEU A 3 49.19 -51.52 -17.00
C LEU A 3 48.15 -52.33 -16.21
N ARG A 4 47.19 -51.65 -15.56
CA ARG A 4 45.75 -52.00 -15.66
C ARG A 4 44.81 -50.91 -15.10
N SER A 5 43.92 -50.47 -15.99
CA SER A 5 42.63 -49.83 -15.70
C SER A 5 41.66 -50.83 -15.05
N THR A 6 40.71 -50.33 -14.26
CA THR A 6 39.49 -51.08 -13.90
C THR A 6 38.27 -50.21 -14.13
N ALA A 7 37.52 -50.55 -15.18
CA ALA A 7 36.15 -50.16 -15.42
C ALA A 7 35.22 -51.10 -14.64
N ILE A 8 34.06 -50.60 -14.20
CA ILE A 8 32.93 -51.44 -13.79
C ILE A 8 31.77 -51.12 -14.74
N PHE A 9 31.30 -52.17 -15.41
CA PHE A 9 30.15 -52.21 -16.32
C PHE A 9 29.20 -53.28 -15.77
N ALA A 10 27.90 -52.99 -15.75
CA ALA A 10 26.72 -53.89 -15.82
C ALA A 10 25.59 -53.37 -14.92
N PHE A 11 24.30 -53.42 -15.25
CA PHE A 11 23.57 -53.61 -16.51
C PHE A 11 22.13 -53.10 -16.27
N LEU A 12 21.45 -52.74 -17.36
CA LEU A 12 20.04 -52.36 -17.47
C LEU A 12 19.05 -53.44 -16.99
N VAL A 13 17.96 -53.00 -16.34
CA VAL A 13 16.53 -53.33 -16.61
C VAL A 13 15.74 -52.11 -16.10
N GLY A 14 14.82 -51.41 -16.77
CA GLY A 14 14.02 -51.69 -17.95
C GLY A 14 12.53 -51.73 -17.56
N SER A 15 11.83 -50.59 -17.53
CA SER A 15 10.42 -50.48 -17.95
C SER A 15 9.93 -49.03 -17.86
N ALA A 16 9.33 -48.57 -18.95
CA ALA A 16 8.80 -47.24 -19.20
C ALA A 16 7.33 -47.13 -18.77
N SER A 17 6.89 -45.93 -18.43
CA SER A 17 5.48 -45.52 -18.50
C SER A 17 5.40 -44.00 -18.69
N ALA A 18 5.26 -43.57 -19.94
CA ALA A 18 4.85 -42.22 -20.31
C ALA A 18 3.32 -42.15 -20.27
N PHE A 19 2.77 -41.06 -19.71
CA PHE A 19 1.39 -40.67 -19.94
C PHE A 19 1.34 -39.17 -20.23
N ALA A 20 1.11 -38.86 -21.51
CA ALA A 20 0.52 -37.62 -21.97
C ALA A 20 -0.98 -37.85 -22.17
N PRO A 21 -1.86 -36.84 -22.00
CA PRO A 21 -3.18 -36.88 -22.58
C PRO A 21 -3.21 -36.08 -23.88
N SER A 22 -3.56 -36.77 -24.96
CA SER A 22 -3.91 -36.23 -26.27
C SER A 22 -5.31 -35.63 -26.28
N THR A 23 -5.48 -34.58 -27.08
CA THR A 23 -6.75 -34.00 -27.53
C THR A 23 -7.61 -35.00 -28.30
N SER A 24 -8.91 -35.06 -28.00
CA SER A 24 -9.94 -35.57 -28.92
C SER A 24 -11.18 -34.69 -28.87
N VAL A 25 -11.54 -34.16 -30.05
CA VAL A 25 -12.75 -33.42 -30.35
C VAL A 25 -13.89 -34.42 -30.55
N HIS A 26 -15.01 -34.25 -29.82
CA HIS A 26 -16.32 -34.68 -30.28
C HIS A 26 -17.38 -33.69 -29.78
N GLY A 27 -18.15 -33.16 -30.75
CA GLY A 27 -19.22 -32.22 -30.51
C GLY A 27 -20.42 -32.84 -29.81
N PHE A 28 -21.12 -32.02 -29.04
CA PHE A 28 -22.46 -32.32 -28.58
C PHE A 28 -23.41 -31.17 -28.92
N THR A 29 -24.47 -31.56 -29.60
CA THR A 29 -25.63 -30.83 -30.07
C THR A 29 -26.47 -30.25 -28.93
N SER A 30 -27.09 -29.10 -29.20
CA SER A 30 -28.03 -28.43 -28.31
C SER A 30 -29.31 -29.24 -28.12
N THR A 31 -29.79 -29.37 -26.89
CA THR A 31 -31.18 -29.71 -26.62
C THR A 31 -31.71 -28.79 -25.52
N LYS A 32 -32.63 -27.90 -25.89
CA LYS A 32 -33.43 -27.10 -24.97
C LYS A 32 -34.35 -28.04 -24.20
N LEU A 33 -34.38 -27.92 -22.87
CA LEU A 33 -35.44 -28.47 -22.04
C LEU A 33 -36.10 -27.33 -21.28
N ASN A 34 -37.34 -27.09 -21.67
CA ASN A 34 -38.27 -26.13 -21.12
C ASN A 34 -39.04 -26.85 -20.02
N LEU A 35 -39.03 -26.33 -18.79
CA LEU A 35 -39.93 -26.80 -17.73
C LEU A 35 -40.52 -25.57 -17.03
N GLN A 36 -41.80 -25.35 -17.28
CA GLN A 36 -42.72 -24.57 -16.46
C GLN A 36 -43.02 -25.34 -15.17
N ASN A 37 -43.21 -24.61 -14.07
CA ASN A 37 -44.17 -24.84 -12.97
C ASN A 37 -43.97 -23.69 -11.97
N GLU A 38 -44.92 -22.76 -11.90
CA GLU A 38 -46.10 -22.74 -11.02
C GLU A 38 -45.82 -22.24 -9.60
N ASP A 39 -46.61 -21.23 -9.25
CA ASP A 39 -46.66 -20.48 -8.00
C ASP A 39 -46.82 -21.37 -6.76
N ASN A 40 -46.13 -20.99 -5.67
CA ASN A 40 -46.75 -20.88 -4.35
C ASN A 40 -45.85 -20.08 -3.40
N GLY A 41 -46.43 -19.01 -2.85
CA GLY A 41 -45.73 -18.06 -2.00
C GLY A 41 -45.43 -18.58 -0.59
N SER A 42 -44.39 -17.99 0.02
CA SER A 42 -44.40 -17.61 1.43
C SER A 42 -43.31 -16.56 1.69
N ASN A 43 -43.72 -15.55 2.45
CA ASN A 43 -42.98 -14.37 2.85
C ASN A 43 -41.68 -14.68 3.57
N LEU A 44 -40.61 -13.91 3.27
CA LEU A 44 -39.67 -13.36 4.25
C LEU A 44 -38.91 -12.20 3.59
N SER A 45 -39.18 -10.99 4.09
CA SER A 45 -38.68 -9.71 3.58
C SER A 45 -37.18 -9.55 3.84
N THR A 46 -36.40 -9.43 2.78
CA THR A 46 -35.08 -8.80 2.81
C THR A 46 -35.28 -7.29 2.74
N ASP A 47 -35.03 -6.62 3.85
CA ASP A 47 -35.06 -5.17 3.98
C ASP A 47 -33.82 -4.58 3.27
N ASP A 48 -34.06 -4.11 2.04
CA ASP A 48 -33.06 -3.55 1.14
C ASP A 48 -32.74 -2.11 1.57
N ARG A 49 -31.64 -1.90 2.31
CA ARG A 49 -31.20 -0.60 2.87
C ARG A 49 -30.64 0.38 1.83
N ARG A 50 -31.27 0.49 0.67
CA ARG A 50 -30.98 1.52 -0.34
C ARG A 50 -32.24 1.91 -1.09
N SER A 51 -33.13 2.70 -0.47
CA SER A 51 -33.96 3.63 -1.26
C SER A 51 -34.52 4.81 -0.47
N PHE A 52 -34.04 5.99 -0.85
CA PHE A 52 -34.78 7.22 -1.13
C PHE A 52 -35.69 7.85 -0.05
N VAL A 53 -35.12 8.91 0.56
CA VAL A 53 -35.85 10.15 0.87
C VAL A 53 -36.00 10.94 -0.43
N THR A 54 -37.22 11.04 -0.95
CA THR A 54 -37.79 12.28 -1.51
C THR A 54 -39.22 12.02 -1.96
N LYS A 55 -40.17 12.54 -1.19
CA LYS A 55 -41.52 12.83 -1.68
C LYS A 55 -41.98 14.13 -1.07
N SER A 56 -42.06 15.16 -1.90
CA SER A 56 -43.10 16.19 -1.85
C SER A 56 -42.94 17.04 -3.11
N GLY A 57 -43.64 16.62 -4.17
CA GLY A 57 -44.00 17.52 -5.26
C GLY A 57 -45.34 18.16 -4.92
N SER A 58 -45.42 19.47 -5.05
CA SER A 58 -46.70 20.19 -5.21
C SER A 58 -46.48 21.38 -6.14
N THR A 59 -46.94 21.20 -7.37
CA THR A 59 -47.64 22.16 -8.26
C THR A 59 -47.26 23.64 -8.20
N VAL A 60 -46.83 24.16 -9.35
CA VAL A 60 -46.73 25.57 -9.69
C VAL A 60 -48.12 26.14 -9.97
N ALA A 61 -48.49 27.23 -9.29
CA ALA A 61 -49.50 28.18 -9.74
C ALA A 61 -49.00 29.60 -9.43
N ALA A 62 -48.94 30.44 -10.46
CA ALA A 62 -48.47 31.83 -10.39
C ALA A 62 -49.61 32.78 -10.02
N ALA A 63 -49.34 33.79 -9.17
CA ALA A 63 -50.06 35.07 -9.13
C ALA A 63 -49.27 36.11 -8.29
N ALA A 64 -49.56 37.39 -8.56
CA ALA A 64 -48.70 38.55 -8.43
C ALA A 64 -48.72 39.29 -7.07
N PHE A 65 -47.66 40.12 -6.89
CA PHE A 65 -47.49 41.33 -6.05
C PHE A 65 -48.49 41.68 -4.93
N ALA A 66 -48.00 41.86 -3.70
CA ALA A 66 -48.14 43.09 -2.90
C ALA A 66 -47.31 43.06 -1.60
N SER A 67 -46.76 44.22 -1.26
CA SER A 67 -45.87 44.59 -0.15
C SER A 67 -46.51 44.60 1.25
N ALA A 68 -45.75 44.26 2.30
CA ALA A 68 -45.54 45.07 3.52
C ALA A 68 -44.74 44.31 4.61
N THR A 69 -43.61 44.92 4.98
CA THR A 69 -42.90 44.92 6.28
C THR A 69 -43.23 43.86 7.34
N GLY A 70 -42.24 43.02 7.64
CA GLY A 70 -42.16 42.25 8.87
C GLY A 70 -40.72 41.78 9.10
N THR A 71 -39.99 42.48 9.95
CA THR A 71 -38.64 42.10 10.39
C THR A 71 -38.72 40.83 11.23
N LEU A 72 -38.32 39.70 10.65
CA LEU A 72 -37.99 38.49 11.41
C LEU A 72 -36.59 38.07 10.99
N GLY A 73 -35.69 38.06 11.96
CA GLY A 73 -34.29 37.74 11.79
C GLY A 73 -34.14 36.40 11.08
N VAL A 74 -33.36 36.41 10.00
CA VAL A 74 -32.86 35.19 9.40
C VAL A 74 -31.99 34.54 10.48
N PRO A 75 -32.28 33.31 10.95
CA PRO A 75 -31.27 32.57 11.68
C PRO A 75 -30.13 32.40 10.68
N THR A 76 -29.01 33.08 10.91
CA THR A 76 -27.77 32.78 10.21
C THR A 76 -27.50 31.31 10.52
N GLN A 77 -27.84 30.46 9.55
CA GLN A 77 -27.29 29.12 9.44
C GLN A 77 -25.79 29.28 9.72
N PRO A 78 -25.19 28.56 10.69
CA PRO A 78 -23.76 28.61 10.84
C PRO A 78 -23.21 28.30 9.47
N ALA A 79 -22.46 29.26 8.91
CA ALA A 79 -21.80 29.07 7.64
C ALA A 79 -21.16 27.69 7.73
N GLU A 80 -21.63 26.73 6.92
CA GLU A 80 -20.82 25.57 6.61
C GLU A 80 -19.50 26.21 6.20
N ALA A 81 -18.50 26.10 7.08
CA ALA A 81 -17.15 26.49 6.75
C ALA A 81 -16.92 25.79 5.42
N ALA A 82 -16.85 26.57 4.34
CA ALA A 82 -16.64 26.04 3.01
C ALA A 82 -15.40 25.16 3.17
N SER A 83 -15.58 23.84 3.16
CA SER A 83 -14.46 22.92 3.23
C SER A 83 -13.78 23.16 1.90
N SER A 84 -12.80 24.06 1.88
CA SER A 84 -11.95 24.28 0.72
C SER A 84 -11.44 22.90 0.36
N GLN A 85 -11.82 22.42 -0.83
CA GLN A 85 -11.45 21.11 -1.28
C GLN A 85 -9.91 21.06 -1.33
N MET A 86 -9.28 20.42 -0.33
CA MET A 86 -7.82 20.41 -0.16
C MET A 86 -7.13 19.42 -1.09
N TRP A 87 -7.91 18.60 -1.80
CA TRP A 87 -7.41 17.63 -2.76
C TRP A 87 -8.14 17.73 -4.09
N LYS A 88 -7.37 17.86 -5.17
CA LYS A 88 -7.89 17.82 -6.54
C LYS A 88 -7.53 16.51 -7.24
N PRO A 89 -8.45 15.90 -8.01
CA PRO A 89 -8.09 14.78 -8.86
C PRO A 89 -7.14 15.24 -9.98
N VAL A 90 -6.19 14.38 -10.32
CA VAL A 90 -5.26 14.55 -11.44
C VAL A 90 -5.53 13.44 -12.45
N ALA A 91 -5.67 13.81 -13.71
CA ALA A 91 -5.87 12.84 -14.78
C ALA A 91 -4.58 12.07 -15.05
N LEU A 92 -4.70 10.76 -15.21
CA LEU A 92 -3.60 9.86 -15.56
C LEU A 92 -3.80 9.27 -16.97
N PRO A 93 -2.71 8.86 -17.64
CA PRO A 93 -2.78 8.21 -18.95
C PRO A 93 -3.30 6.76 -18.89
N PHE A 94 -3.60 6.25 -17.70
CA PHE A 94 -4.10 4.91 -17.44
C PHE A 94 -5.11 4.91 -16.28
N SER A 95 -5.88 3.82 -16.14
CA SER A 95 -6.96 3.68 -15.14
C SER A 95 -6.74 2.51 -14.18
N GLU A 96 -5.49 2.09 -14.07
CA GLU A 96 -5.02 0.98 -13.28
C GLU A 96 -4.85 1.38 -11.80
N THR A 97 -4.81 0.39 -10.91
CA THR A 97 -4.56 0.66 -9.48
C THR A 97 -3.13 1.17 -9.28
N LEU A 98 -3.01 2.27 -8.54
CA LEU A 98 -1.74 2.89 -8.20
C LEU A 98 -1.18 2.26 -6.92
N TYR A 99 0.14 2.05 -6.87
CA TYR A 99 0.81 1.44 -5.71
C TYR A 99 1.79 2.37 -5.02
N ASP A 100 2.56 3.16 -5.77
CA ASP A 100 3.56 4.05 -5.18
C ASP A 100 3.83 5.25 -6.10
N ILE A 101 4.31 6.33 -5.49
CA ILE A 101 4.72 7.57 -6.13
C ILE A 101 5.99 8.07 -5.46
N ASP A 102 6.93 8.56 -6.26
CA ASP A 102 8.15 9.14 -5.72
C ASP A 102 8.67 10.29 -6.59
N PHE A 103 9.49 11.17 -6.01
CA PHE A 103 10.03 12.34 -6.69
C PHE A 103 11.55 12.38 -6.54
N ASP A 104 12.24 12.57 -7.66
CA ASP A 104 13.68 12.84 -7.66
C ASP A 104 13.96 14.32 -7.36
N THR A 105 13.09 15.21 -7.86
CA THR A 105 13.19 16.66 -7.65
C THR A 105 11.81 17.26 -7.37
N PRO A 106 11.70 18.56 -7.00
CA PRO A 106 10.41 19.20 -6.81
C PRO A 106 9.48 19.17 -8.03
N THR A 107 9.99 18.93 -9.25
CA THR A 107 9.16 18.89 -10.46
C THR A 107 9.20 17.55 -11.17
N HIS A 108 10.23 16.74 -10.98
CA HIS A 108 10.42 15.47 -11.66
C HIS A 108 10.08 14.29 -10.75
N GLY A 109 9.10 13.49 -11.15
CA GLY A 109 8.64 12.35 -10.35
C GLY A 109 8.03 11.23 -11.17
N TYR A 110 7.74 10.13 -10.49
CA TYR A 110 7.35 8.86 -11.06
C TYR A 110 6.18 8.24 -10.30
N LEU A 111 5.34 7.54 -11.03
CA LEU A 111 4.16 6.85 -10.51
C LEU A 111 4.14 5.43 -11.04
N VAL A 112 3.89 4.45 -10.16
CA VAL A 112 3.85 3.02 -10.50
C VAL A 112 2.52 2.39 -10.11
N GLY A 113 2.09 1.40 -10.90
CA GLY A 113 0.80 0.74 -10.75
C GLY A 113 0.74 -0.70 -11.25
N SER A 114 -0.48 -1.25 -11.28
CA SER A 114 -0.76 -2.57 -11.86
C SER A 114 -0.59 -2.59 -13.38
N ARG A 115 -0.45 -3.78 -13.97
CA ARG A 115 -0.47 -4.01 -15.42
C ARG A 115 0.55 -3.16 -16.20
N GLY A 116 1.76 -3.05 -15.68
CA GLY A 116 2.83 -2.30 -16.30
C GLY A 116 2.67 -0.77 -16.23
N SER A 117 1.72 -0.25 -15.44
CA SER A 117 1.53 1.20 -15.33
C SER A 117 2.76 1.88 -14.73
N PHE A 118 3.43 2.68 -15.57
CA PHE A 118 4.54 3.54 -15.21
C PHE A 118 4.34 4.91 -15.87
N ALA A 119 4.40 5.98 -15.08
CA ALA A 119 4.28 7.34 -15.58
C ALA A 119 5.33 8.25 -14.97
N GLU A 120 5.68 9.30 -15.72
CA GLU A 120 6.62 10.34 -15.35
C GLU A 120 5.92 11.71 -15.39
N THR A 121 6.29 12.60 -14.47
CA THR A 121 5.87 13.99 -14.46
C THR A 121 7.09 14.90 -14.46
N ASN A 122 7.00 16.05 -15.14
CA ASN A 122 8.05 17.08 -15.16
C ASN A 122 7.55 18.43 -14.61
N ASP A 123 6.34 18.48 -14.07
CA ASP A 123 5.69 19.70 -13.56
C ASP A 123 5.18 19.54 -12.10
N GLY A 124 5.75 18.60 -11.36
CA GLY A 124 5.40 18.36 -9.96
C GLY A 124 4.07 17.62 -9.80
N GLY A 125 3.69 16.79 -10.77
CA GLY A 125 2.49 15.96 -10.75
C GLY A 125 1.21 16.70 -11.11
N GLU A 126 1.30 17.80 -11.86
CA GLU A 126 0.13 18.42 -12.51
C GLU A 126 -0.28 17.63 -13.76
N THR A 127 0.70 17.18 -14.54
CA THR A 127 0.51 16.30 -15.70
C THR A 127 1.43 15.08 -15.62
N TRP A 128 0.97 13.99 -16.22
CA TRP A 128 1.65 12.69 -16.21
C TRP A 128 1.67 12.09 -17.60
N GLU A 129 2.85 11.63 -18.01
CA GLU A 129 3.08 10.96 -19.29
C GLU A 129 3.38 9.48 -19.05
N ALA A 130 2.72 8.60 -19.79
CA ALA A 130 3.01 7.17 -19.72
C ALA A 130 4.41 6.91 -20.28
N ARG A 131 5.18 6.08 -19.59
CA ARG A 131 6.50 5.62 -20.03
C ARG A 131 6.54 4.11 -20.00
N SER A 132 7.40 3.55 -20.83
CA SER A 132 7.67 2.12 -20.87
C SER A 132 9.16 1.87 -20.71
N PHE A 133 9.53 0.66 -20.32
CA PHE A 133 10.92 0.28 -20.15
C PHE A 133 11.43 -0.28 -21.47
N SER A 134 12.39 0.39 -22.11
CA SER A 134 12.92 -0.02 -23.43
C SER A 134 13.49 -1.44 -23.48
N ASN A 135 13.85 -1.99 -22.33
CA ASN A 135 14.45 -3.31 -22.17
C ASN A 135 13.45 -4.39 -21.72
N LEU A 136 12.14 -4.07 -21.66
CA LEU A 136 11.06 -5.03 -21.44
C LEU A 136 10.19 -5.08 -22.69
N ASP A 137 9.80 -6.30 -23.08
CA ASP A 137 8.81 -6.46 -24.14
C ASP A 137 7.46 -5.91 -23.64
N ALA A 138 6.72 -5.19 -24.49
CA ALA A 138 5.45 -4.56 -24.07
C ALA A 138 4.40 -5.59 -23.58
N GLU A 139 4.42 -6.80 -24.14
CA GLU A 139 3.58 -7.92 -23.71
C GLU A 139 4.02 -8.50 -22.35
N GLU A 140 5.31 -8.42 -22.02
CA GLU A 140 5.84 -8.81 -20.72
C GLU A 140 5.52 -7.74 -19.67
N GLU A 141 5.71 -6.46 -20.02
CA GLU A 141 5.54 -5.31 -19.14
C GLU A 141 4.13 -5.26 -18.51
N VAL A 142 3.09 -5.51 -19.32
CA VAL A 142 1.69 -5.49 -18.86
C VAL A 142 1.37 -6.63 -17.86
N THR A 143 2.23 -7.64 -17.74
CA THR A 143 2.06 -8.72 -16.75
C THR A 143 2.57 -8.33 -15.37
N TYR A 144 3.44 -7.32 -15.29
CA TYR A 144 4.00 -6.88 -14.03
C TYR A 144 3.07 -5.94 -13.29
N ARG A 145 3.13 -6.04 -11.97
CA ARG A 145 2.63 -5.03 -11.04
C ARG A 145 3.85 -4.34 -10.45
N PHE A 146 4.07 -3.07 -10.79
CA PHE A 146 5.10 -2.27 -10.14
C PHE A 146 4.57 -1.81 -8.77
N THR A 147 5.31 -2.11 -7.71
CA THR A 147 4.83 -1.97 -6.32
C THR A 147 5.53 -0.88 -5.53
N VAL A 148 6.79 -0.57 -5.86
CA VAL A 148 7.60 0.43 -5.14
C VAL A 148 8.48 1.14 -6.16
N SER A 149 8.63 2.44 -5.99
CA SER A 149 9.57 3.30 -6.71
C SER A 149 10.34 4.17 -5.72
N SER A 150 11.66 4.24 -5.85
CA SER A 150 12.49 5.12 -5.01
C SER A 150 13.57 5.81 -5.82
N PHE A 151 13.64 7.14 -5.72
CA PHE A 151 14.54 8.01 -6.47
C PHE A 151 15.33 8.95 -5.57
N THR A 152 16.60 9.16 -5.91
CA THR A 152 17.48 10.14 -5.26
C THR A 152 18.61 10.50 -6.21
N ASP A 153 18.81 11.80 -6.45
CA ASP A 153 19.90 12.36 -7.25
C ASP A 153 20.04 11.74 -8.66
N GLY A 154 18.92 11.47 -9.32
CA GLY A 154 18.83 10.85 -10.64
C GLY A 154 19.03 9.33 -10.66
N GLU A 155 19.32 8.72 -9.52
CA GLU A 155 19.34 7.27 -9.36
C GLU A 155 17.96 6.77 -8.91
N GLY A 156 17.43 5.77 -9.60
CA GLY A 156 16.07 5.30 -9.40
C GLY A 156 15.94 3.79 -9.41
N TRP A 157 15.04 3.29 -8.58
CA TRP A 157 14.78 1.86 -8.42
C TRP A 157 13.28 1.58 -8.51
N VAL A 158 12.90 0.54 -9.23
CA VAL A 158 11.50 0.07 -9.30
C VAL A 158 11.45 -1.42 -9.00
N LEU A 159 10.56 -1.80 -8.09
CA LEU A 159 10.24 -3.19 -7.79
C LEU A 159 8.89 -3.58 -8.38
N GLY A 160 8.77 -4.85 -8.80
CA GLY A 160 7.50 -5.39 -9.28
C GLY A 160 7.26 -6.87 -8.97
N LYS A 161 6.02 -7.31 -9.24
CA LYS A 161 5.54 -8.69 -9.10
C LYS A 161 4.95 -9.22 -10.42
N PRO A 162 5.32 -10.42 -10.92
CA PRO A 162 6.36 -11.32 -10.41
C PRO A 162 7.72 -10.64 -10.25
N THR A 163 8.60 -11.18 -9.40
CA THR A 163 9.80 -10.48 -8.92
C THR A 163 10.61 -9.85 -10.06
N LEU A 164 10.66 -8.52 -10.03
CA LEU A 164 11.40 -7.69 -10.97
C LEU A 164 12.05 -6.55 -10.20
N MET A 165 13.30 -6.24 -10.56
CA MET A 165 14.01 -5.07 -10.07
C MET A 165 14.59 -4.34 -11.28
N LEU A 166 14.21 -3.07 -11.43
CA LEU A 166 14.72 -2.18 -12.46
C LEU A 166 15.50 -1.06 -11.79
N HIS A 167 16.54 -0.60 -12.48
CA HIS A 167 17.44 0.44 -11.99
C HIS A 167 17.75 1.45 -13.09
N THR A 168 17.85 2.73 -12.73
CA THR A 168 18.28 3.82 -13.61
C THR A 168 19.33 4.68 -12.90
N LYS A 169 20.25 5.27 -13.67
CA LYS A 169 21.29 6.20 -13.18
C LYS A 169 21.19 7.59 -13.80
N ASP A 170 20.17 7.79 -14.64
CA ASP A 170 20.05 8.97 -15.50
C ASP A 170 18.63 9.56 -15.46
N ALA A 171 18.02 9.50 -14.27
CA ALA A 171 16.67 9.98 -13.99
C ALA A 171 15.65 9.37 -14.97
N GLY A 172 15.63 8.04 -15.04
CA GLY A 172 14.63 7.27 -15.76
C GLY A 172 14.73 7.33 -17.29
N LYS A 173 15.83 7.87 -17.86
CA LYS A 173 16.04 7.89 -19.32
C LYS A 173 16.41 6.51 -19.84
N THR A 174 17.23 5.78 -19.09
CA THR A 174 17.60 4.39 -19.37
C THR A 174 17.40 3.53 -18.14
N TRP A 175 16.98 2.28 -18.37
CA TRP A 175 16.66 1.33 -17.31
C TRP A 175 17.35 0.00 -17.55
N GLU A 176 17.95 -0.57 -16.52
CA GLU A 176 18.56 -1.90 -16.54
C GLU A 176 17.83 -2.84 -15.58
N ARG A 177 17.65 -4.10 -15.99
CA ARG A 177 17.14 -5.14 -15.10
C ARG A 177 18.26 -5.63 -14.20
N ILE A 178 18.05 -5.58 -12.89
CA ILE A 178 18.98 -6.11 -11.90
C ILE A 178 18.58 -7.56 -11.59
N PRO A 179 19.43 -8.55 -11.92
CA PRO A 179 19.13 -9.94 -11.61
C PRO A 179 19.22 -10.17 -10.09
N LEU A 180 18.20 -10.79 -9.52
CA LEU A 180 18.19 -11.17 -8.12
C LEU A 180 18.66 -12.62 -7.97
N SER A 181 19.46 -12.87 -6.93
CA SER A 181 19.94 -14.21 -6.62
C SER A 181 18.77 -15.16 -6.35
N PRO A 182 18.74 -16.36 -6.96
CA PRO A 182 17.75 -17.38 -6.62
C PRO A 182 17.81 -17.85 -5.15
N LYS A 183 18.91 -17.51 -4.45
CA LYS A 183 19.11 -17.80 -3.03
C LYS A 183 18.67 -16.66 -2.11
N LEU A 184 18.10 -15.58 -2.67
CA LEU A 184 17.54 -14.50 -1.87
C LEU A 184 16.40 -15.06 -1.00
N PRO A 185 16.46 -14.92 0.34
CA PRO A 185 15.40 -15.37 1.21
C PRO A 185 14.19 -14.45 1.06
N GLY A 186 13.04 -15.03 0.71
CA GLY A 186 11.80 -14.28 0.49
C GLY A 186 11.78 -13.50 -0.83
N GLU A 187 10.74 -12.68 -0.99
CA GLU A 187 10.58 -11.78 -2.13
C GLU A 187 10.95 -10.35 -1.72
N PRO A 188 11.56 -9.53 -2.59
CA PRO A 188 11.71 -8.10 -2.34
C PRO A 188 10.37 -7.44 -2.07
N THR A 189 10.32 -6.59 -1.06
CA THR A 189 9.09 -5.90 -0.63
C THR A 189 9.26 -4.38 -0.57
N SER A 190 10.47 -3.88 -0.31
CA SER A 190 10.80 -2.46 -0.39
C SER A 190 12.18 -2.25 -1.01
N ILE A 191 12.38 -1.08 -1.61
CA ILE A 191 13.66 -0.57 -2.06
C ILE A 191 13.74 0.92 -1.70
N THR A 192 14.88 1.36 -1.21
CA THR A 192 15.14 2.76 -0.89
C THR A 192 16.46 3.15 -1.53
N SER A 193 16.44 4.14 -2.41
CA SER A 193 17.65 4.76 -2.96
C SER A 193 18.37 5.50 -1.85
N LEU A 194 19.67 5.29 -1.71
CA LEU A 194 20.53 5.96 -0.74
C LEU A 194 21.56 6.88 -1.44
N GLY A 195 21.28 7.23 -2.69
CA GLY A 195 22.17 7.99 -3.56
C GLY A 195 23.07 7.10 -4.44
N PRO A 196 24.18 7.65 -4.98
CA PRO A 196 24.92 7.03 -6.08
C PRO A 196 25.43 5.61 -5.81
N GLY A 197 24.91 4.65 -6.58
CA GLY A 197 25.20 3.22 -6.54
C GLY A 197 24.69 2.52 -5.29
N LYS A 198 23.95 3.19 -4.41
CA LYS A 198 23.59 2.70 -3.09
C LYS A 198 22.08 2.56 -2.96
N ALA A 199 21.66 1.40 -2.47
CA ALA A 199 20.27 1.17 -2.14
C ALA A 199 20.11 0.14 -1.03
N GLU A 200 19.00 0.23 -0.32
CA GLU A 200 18.61 -0.69 0.73
C GLU A 200 17.32 -1.41 0.33
N MET A 201 17.34 -2.73 0.36
CA MET A 201 16.22 -3.60 -0.01
C MET A 201 15.80 -4.41 1.22
N THR A 202 14.49 -4.52 1.43
CA THR A 202 13.94 -5.49 2.39
C THR A 202 13.15 -6.58 1.67
N THR A 203 12.95 -7.70 2.37
CA THR A 203 12.23 -8.87 1.85
C THR A 203 11.04 -9.24 2.73
N SER A 204 10.15 -10.08 2.19
CA SER A 204 8.94 -10.58 2.87
C SER A 204 9.19 -11.41 4.13
N VAL A 205 10.44 -11.80 4.37
CA VAL A 205 10.90 -12.56 5.55
C VAL A 205 11.76 -11.73 6.50
N GLY A 206 11.88 -10.42 6.24
CA GLY A 206 12.61 -9.47 7.08
C GLY A 206 14.12 -9.41 6.84
N ALA A 207 14.66 -10.07 5.82
CA ALA A 207 16.06 -9.84 5.47
C ALA A 207 16.24 -8.43 4.91
N VAL A 208 17.30 -7.74 5.35
CA VAL A 208 17.69 -6.38 4.93
C VAL A 208 19.02 -6.47 4.21
N TYR A 209 19.07 -5.95 2.98
CA TYR A 209 20.25 -5.97 2.12
C TYR A 209 20.62 -4.56 1.68
N VAL A 210 21.91 -4.26 1.68
CA VAL A 210 22.45 -3.01 1.15
C VAL A 210 23.34 -3.32 -0.06
N THR A 211 23.17 -2.57 -1.13
CA THR A 211 24.13 -2.51 -2.23
C THR A 211 24.90 -1.20 -2.16
N GLU A 212 26.16 -1.23 -2.60
CA GLU A 212 27.00 -0.03 -2.78
C GLU A 212 27.59 0.04 -4.19
N ASN A 213 27.08 -0.79 -5.10
CA ASN A 213 27.59 -0.90 -6.46
C ASN A 213 26.47 -1.12 -7.49
N ALA A 214 25.36 -0.40 -7.31
CA ALA A 214 24.19 -0.42 -8.19
C ALA A 214 23.62 -1.83 -8.37
N GLY A 215 23.42 -2.55 -7.27
CA GLY A 215 22.70 -3.82 -7.25
C GLY A 215 23.50 -5.01 -7.78
N ARG A 216 24.78 -4.83 -8.15
CA ARG A 216 25.65 -5.92 -8.59
C ARG A 216 25.93 -6.90 -7.45
N ASN A 217 26.17 -6.39 -6.25
CA ASN A 217 26.32 -7.17 -5.03
C ASN A 217 25.44 -6.61 -3.92
N TRP A 218 24.92 -7.52 -3.10
CA TRP A 218 24.08 -7.20 -1.95
C TRP A 218 24.71 -7.76 -0.68
N LYS A 219 24.95 -6.90 0.31
CA LYS A 219 25.44 -7.27 1.63
C LYS A 219 24.26 -7.30 2.59
N ALA A 220 24.00 -8.46 3.18
CA ALA A 220 22.98 -8.59 4.20
C ALA A 220 23.39 -7.86 5.49
N GLN A 221 22.53 -6.96 5.96
CA GLN A 221 22.57 -6.37 7.30
C GLN A 221 21.86 -7.29 8.29
N VAL A 222 20.67 -7.78 7.91
CA VAL A 222 19.94 -8.81 8.64
C VAL A 222 19.96 -10.09 7.80
N LYS A 223 20.77 -11.06 8.23
CA LYS A 223 20.94 -12.34 7.54
C LYS A 223 19.89 -13.37 7.92
N GLU A 224 19.43 -13.31 9.16
CA GLU A 224 18.50 -14.29 9.70
C GLU A 224 17.07 -13.84 9.43
N THR A 225 16.26 -14.78 8.96
CA THR A 225 14.85 -14.54 8.75
C THR A 225 14.14 -14.34 10.09
N ILE A 226 13.05 -13.59 10.08
CA ILE A 226 12.29 -13.30 11.31
C ILE A 226 11.78 -14.59 11.95
N ASP A 227 11.33 -15.58 11.17
CA ASP A 227 10.91 -16.88 11.68
C ASP A 227 12.04 -17.62 12.41
N ALA A 228 13.26 -17.62 11.86
CA ALA A 228 14.43 -18.23 12.49
C ALA A 228 14.76 -17.54 13.82
N THR A 229 14.73 -16.21 13.83
CA THR A 229 15.00 -15.41 15.03
C THR A 229 13.94 -15.66 16.11
N LEU A 230 12.66 -15.53 15.77
CA LEU A 230 11.55 -15.66 16.72
C LEU A 230 11.38 -17.08 17.26
N ASN A 231 11.75 -18.10 16.48
CA ASN A 231 11.73 -19.49 16.95
C ASN A 231 12.94 -19.84 17.83
N ARG A 232 14.06 -19.13 17.69
CA ARG A 232 15.26 -19.32 18.54
C ARG A 232 15.15 -18.57 19.86
N ILE A 233 14.67 -17.34 19.86
CA ILE A 233 14.58 -16.52 21.07
C ILE A 233 13.38 -17.02 21.89
N SER A 234 13.66 -17.91 22.84
CA SER A 234 12.67 -18.46 23.76
C SER A 234 12.04 -17.34 24.59
N SER A 235 10.75 -17.11 24.39
CA SER A 235 9.92 -16.16 25.12
C SER A 235 10.27 -14.68 24.88
N SER A 236 9.92 -14.17 23.71
CA SER A 236 9.93 -12.71 23.46
C SER A 236 8.92 -11.91 24.31
N GLY A 237 8.16 -12.53 25.23
CA GLY A 237 7.04 -11.87 25.92
C GLY A 237 5.85 -11.50 24.99
N VAL A 238 6.04 -11.66 23.67
CA VAL A 238 5.08 -11.26 22.65
C VAL A 238 4.17 -12.42 22.25
N SER A 239 2.87 -12.25 22.52
CA SER A 239 1.85 -13.26 22.25
C SER A 239 1.73 -13.50 20.74
N GLY A 240 1.96 -14.76 20.34
CA GLY A 240 1.89 -15.18 18.94
C GLY A 240 3.15 -14.91 18.12
N ALA A 241 4.23 -14.42 18.72
CA ALA A 241 5.56 -14.35 18.08
C ALA A 241 6.28 -15.70 18.13
N SER A 242 6.11 -16.47 19.21
CA SER A 242 6.59 -17.87 19.26
C SER A 242 5.87 -18.70 18.19
N TYR A 243 6.61 -19.44 17.37
CA TYR A 243 6.10 -20.23 16.22
C TYR A 243 5.64 -19.39 15.02
N PHE A 244 6.19 -18.19 14.84
CA PHE A 244 5.96 -17.43 13.62
C PHE A 244 6.54 -18.19 12.41
N THR A 245 5.67 -18.50 11.45
CA THR A 245 5.99 -19.14 10.17
C THR A 245 5.43 -18.35 8.98
N GLY A 246 5.08 -17.08 9.21
CA GLY A 246 4.45 -16.20 8.22
C GLY A 246 5.44 -15.26 7.53
N SER A 247 4.91 -14.41 6.66
CA SER A 247 5.61 -13.23 6.14
C SER A 247 5.28 -11.99 6.97
N ILE A 248 6.02 -10.92 6.75
CA ILE A 248 5.67 -9.57 7.20
C ILE A 248 4.98 -8.77 6.08
N ILE A 249 4.22 -7.78 6.49
CA ILE A 249 3.50 -6.83 5.63
C ILE A 249 3.75 -5.41 6.16
N SER A 250 3.36 -4.39 5.37
CA SER A 250 3.45 -2.98 5.77
C SER A 250 4.84 -2.58 6.28
N GLN A 251 5.87 -2.93 5.50
CA GLN A 251 7.24 -2.55 5.82
C GLN A 251 7.46 -1.09 5.44
N ILE A 252 7.70 -0.25 6.45
CA ILE A 252 7.93 1.18 6.29
C ILE A 252 9.26 1.52 6.93
N ARG A 253 10.01 2.38 6.24
CA ARG A 253 11.29 2.92 6.67
C ARG A 253 11.09 4.36 7.13
N ASP A 254 11.77 4.76 8.19
CA ASP A 254 11.85 6.16 8.59
C ASP A 254 13.00 6.88 7.86
N ASP A 255 13.18 8.17 8.14
CA ASP A 255 14.21 8.98 7.49
C ASP A 255 15.64 8.49 7.85
N ASP A 256 15.85 8.00 9.07
CA ASP A 256 17.15 7.55 9.60
C ASP A 256 17.50 6.07 9.31
N GLY A 257 16.55 5.30 8.78
CA GLY A 257 16.71 3.90 8.40
C GLY A 257 16.22 2.86 9.39
N ALA A 258 15.51 3.28 10.43
CA ALA A 258 14.70 2.38 11.21
C ALA A 258 13.53 1.85 10.36
N TYR A 259 13.13 0.62 10.66
CA TYR A 259 12.04 -0.06 9.99
C TYR A 259 10.97 -0.48 10.98
N LEU A 260 9.74 -0.40 10.51
CA LEU A 260 8.55 -0.95 11.15
C LEU A 260 7.92 -1.96 10.20
N ALA A 261 7.47 -3.09 10.74
CA ALA A 261 6.78 -4.11 9.98
C ALA A 261 5.67 -4.75 10.80
N VAL A 262 4.63 -5.24 10.12
CA VAL A 262 3.51 -5.93 10.77
C VAL A 262 3.58 -7.41 10.40
N SER A 263 3.34 -8.30 11.37
CA SER A 263 3.15 -9.72 11.05
C SER A 263 1.98 -9.89 10.06
N SER A 264 2.07 -10.80 9.08
CA SER A 264 1.00 -11.02 8.07
C SER A 264 -0.41 -11.27 8.63
N ARG A 265 -0.54 -11.69 9.90
CA ARG A 265 -1.82 -11.89 10.59
C ARG A 265 -2.20 -10.73 11.52
N GLY A 266 -1.43 -9.64 11.56
CA GLY A 266 -1.65 -8.48 12.43
C GLY A 266 -1.67 -8.81 13.92
N ASN A 267 -0.93 -9.85 14.35
CA ASN A 267 -0.86 -10.30 15.75
C ASN A 267 0.05 -9.41 16.60
N PHE A 268 1.18 -9.06 16.02
CA PHE A 268 2.25 -8.26 16.60
C PHE A 268 2.90 -7.45 15.48
N PHE A 269 3.72 -6.49 15.86
CA PHE A 269 4.56 -5.71 14.95
C PHE A 269 6.03 -5.87 15.33
N LEU A 270 6.93 -5.45 14.45
CA LEU A 270 8.36 -5.53 14.65
C LEU A 270 9.02 -4.20 14.33
N THR A 271 10.08 -3.90 15.07
CA THR A 271 10.99 -2.80 14.76
C THR A 271 12.38 -3.33 14.45
N TRP A 272 13.13 -2.59 13.64
CA TRP A 272 14.54 -2.83 13.41
C TRP A 272 15.24 -1.50 13.19
N GLU A 273 16.47 -1.37 13.66
CA GLU A 273 17.28 -0.16 13.47
C GLU A 273 18.66 -0.57 12.96
N PRO A 274 19.34 0.30 12.19
CA PRO A 274 20.71 0.07 11.78
C PRO A 274 21.60 -0.27 12.97
N GLY A 275 22.28 -1.42 12.90
CA GLY A 275 23.13 -1.94 13.99
C GLY A 275 22.49 -3.06 14.80
N ASN A 276 21.17 -3.25 14.73
CA ASN A 276 20.53 -4.42 15.33
C ASN A 276 20.76 -5.66 14.46
N ASP A 277 21.13 -6.79 15.08
CA ASP A 277 21.35 -8.06 14.37
C ASP A 277 20.04 -8.70 13.87
N PHE A 278 18.91 -8.35 14.49
CA PHE A 278 17.60 -8.95 14.23
C PHE A 278 16.45 -7.99 14.58
N TRP A 279 15.26 -8.29 14.07
CA TRP A 279 14.04 -7.56 14.36
C TRP A 279 13.53 -7.81 15.78
N ILE A 280 13.04 -6.76 16.43
CA ILE A 280 12.48 -6.81 17.78
C ILE A 280 10.95 -6.88 17.67
N PRO A 281 10.29 -7.94 18.18
CA PRO A 281 8.84 -8.03 18.16
C PRO A 281 8.19 -7.23 19.30
N HIS A 282 6.98 -6.73 19.06
CA HIS A 282 6.17 -6.01 20.04
C HIS A 282 4.70 -6.44 20.01
N ASN A 283 4.11 -6.61 21.19
CA ASN A 283 2.69 -6.82 21.36
C ASN A 283 1.90 -5.59 20.91
N ARG A 284 0.79 -5.84 20.21
CA ARG A 284 -0.12 -4.79 19.73
C ARG A 284 -0.91 -4.07 20.83
N GLY A 285 -0.97 -4.60 22.05
CA GLY A 285 -1.71 -3.99 23.17
C GLY A 285 -3.24 -3.94 23.01
N THR A 286 -3.81 -4.53 21.96
CA THR A 286 -5.24 -4.49 21.63
C THR A 286 -5.78 -5.87 21.27
N PRO A 287 -7.07 -6.19 21.52
CA PRO A 287 -7.67 -7.43 21.03
C PRO A 287 -7.79 -7.45 19.49
N ARG A 288 -7.92 -6.29 18.84
CA ARG A 288 -8.10 -6.18 17.38
C ARG A 288 -6.78 -6.41 16.64
N ARG A 289 -6.86 -6.90 15.40
CA ARG A 289 -5.67 -7.09 14.55
C ARG A 289 -5.24 -5.78 13.93
N ILE A 290 -3.93 -5.61 13.83
CA ILE A 290 -3.28 -4.52 13.09
C ILE A 290 -3.60 -4.70 11.59
N GLN A 291 -3.87 -3.59 10.90
CA GLN A 291 -4.06 -3.55 9.45
C GLN A 291 -2.90 -2.84 8.76
N ASN A 292 -2.48 -1.70 9.30
CA ASN A 292 -1.30 -0.98 8.84
C ASN A 292 -0.63 -0.28 10.03
N MET A 293 0.62 0.11 9.88
CA MET A 293 1.35 0.94 10.84
C MET A 293 2.25 1.91 10.10
N GLY A 294 2.82 2.88 10.81
CA GLY A 294 3.85 3.75 10.30
C GLY A 294 4.41 4.66 11.39
N PHE A 295 5.31 5.55 11.00
CA PHE A 295 5.94 6.49 11.91
C PHE A 295 5.18 7.82 11.95
N VAL A 296 5.12 8.41 13.14
CA VAL A 296 4.68 9.80 13.32
C VAL A 296 5.74 10.69 12.68
N GLU A 297 5.32 11.56 11.74
CA GLU A 297 6.24 12.41 11.00
C GLU A 297 7.45 11.67 10.37
N ALA A 298 7.29 10.40 9.93
CA ALA A 298 8.36 9.61 9.29
C ALA A 298 9.64 9.44 10.14
N ASP A 299 9.52 9.47 11.47
CA ASP A 299 10.65 9.38 12.41
C ASP A 299 10.26 8.49 13.60
N ILE A 300 11.01 7.42 13.85
CA ILE A 300 10.73 6.48 14.93
C ILE A 300 10.75 7.15 16.31
N ASN A 301 11.57 8.18 16.50
CA ASN A 301 11.74 8.89 17.77
C ASN A 301 10.56 9.83 18.08
N LYS A 302 9.74 10.15 17.07
CA LYS A 302 8.51 10.93 17.26
C LYS A 302 7.29 10.05 17.56
N GLY A 303 7.43 8.74 17.41
CA GLY A 303 6.42 7.77 17.75
C GLY A 303 5.88 7.00 16.54
N VAL A 304 4.87 6.17 16.80
CA VAL A 304 4.30 5.25 15.82
C VAL A 304 2.78 5.29 15.86
N TRP A 305 2.16 5.01 14.71
CA TRP A 305 0.72 4.84 14.61
C TRP A 305 0.36 3.44 14.12
N MET A 306 -0.84 2.98 14.45
CA MET A 306 -1.41 1.74 13.92
C MET A 306 -2.89 1.91 13.58
N THR A 307 -3.29 1.32 12.46
CA THR A 307 -4.71 1.14 12.12
C THR A 307 -5.15 -0.27 12.46
N LEU A 308 -6.39 -0.41 12.92
CA LEU A 308 -6.95 -1.69 13.34
C LEU A 308 -8.21 -2.01 12.54
N ASN A 309 -8.56 -3.31 12.52
CA ASN A 309 -9.85 -3.77 11.99
C ASN A 309 -11.02 -3.01 12.63
N GLY A 310 -11.92 -2.51 11.78
CA GLY A 310 -13.07 -1.70 12.18
C GLY A 310 -12.83 -0.19 12.18
N GLY A 311 -11.78 0.28 11.50
CA GLY A 311 -11.56 1.70 11.25
C GLY A 311 -11.12 2.48 12.48
N LYS A 312 -10.26 1.87 13.32
CA LYS A 312 -9.67 2.51 14.50
C LYS A 312 -8.24 2.92 14.19
N LEU A 313 -7.82 4.04 14.75
CA LEU A 313 -6.47 4.57 14.67
C LEU A 313 -5.94 4.77 16.09
N LEU A 314 -4.78 4.19 16.37
CA LEU A 314 -4.06 4.32 17.63
C LEU A 314 -2.72 5.01 17.34
N ILE A 315 -2.30 5.93 18.21
CA ILE A 315 -1.07 6.70 18.08
C ILE A 315 -0.31 6.62 19.40
N CYS A 316 0.99 6.34 19.33
CA CYS A 316 1.93 6.50 20.42
C CYS A 316 2.74 7.77 20.14
N ASP A 317 2.48 8.84 20.88
CA ASP A 317 2.97 10.21 20.62
C ASP A 317 4.23 10.59 21.43
N SER A 318 5.13 9.62 21.62
CA SER A 318 6.37 9.77 22.38
C SER A 318 7.47 8.91 21.80
N GLU A 319 8.74 9.26 22.05
CA GLU A 319 9.91 8.42 21.78
C GLU A 319 9.69 7.02 22.39
N PRO A 320 9.33 6.01 21.57
CA PRO A 320 8.92 4.74 22.08
C PRO A 320 10.14 3.97 22.57
N ASP A 321 10.04 3.34 23.74
CA ASP A 321 11.07 2.40 24.16
C ASP A 321 11.04 1.16 23.25
N LEU A 322 11.95 1.13 22.26
CA LEU A 322 12.08 0.06 21.28
C LEU A 322 12.49 -1.29 21.88
N LYS A 323 12.75 -1.36 23.19
CA LYS A 323 12.98 -2.61 23.91
C LYS A 323 11.75 -3.08 24.69
N ALA A 324 10.71 -2.25 24.79
CA ALA A 324 9.50 -2.59 25.50
C ALA A 324 8.63 -3.56 24.69
N ASP A 325 8.02 -4.53 25.39
CA ASP A 325 7.09 -5.48 24.77
C ASP A 325 5.83 -4.82 24.23
N THR A 326 5.41 -3.68 24.80
CA THR A 326 4.19 -2.93 24.43
C THR A 326 4.46 -1.44 24.48
N PHE A 327 3.89 -0.68 23.55
CA PHE A 327 3.93 0.78 23.59
C PHE A 327 2.62 1.36 24.15
N ASP A 328 2.68 2.59 24.66
CA ASP A 328 1.51 3.32 25.18
C ASP A 328 0.73 3.97 24.03
N PHE A 329 -0.16 3.19 23.43
CA PHE A 329 -1.03 3.66 22.34
C PHE A 329 -2.30 4.32 22.87
N LYS A 330 -2.62 5.48 22.31
CA LYS A 330 -3.88 6.21 22.55
C LYS A 330 -4.76 6.16 21.32
N GLU A 331 -6.06 5.91 21.51
CA GLU A 331 -7.02 5.91 20.40
C GLU A 331 -7.33 7.34 19.95
N ALA A 332 -7.18 7.61 18.65
CA ALA A 332 -7.56 8.86 18.03
C ALA A 332 -9.09 8.96 17.90
N ASN A 333 -9.63 10.17 18.08
CA ASN A 333 -11.04 10.45 17.87
C ASN A 333 -11.33 10.61 16.37
N ILE A 334 -11.59 9.48 15.71
CA ILE A 334 -11.94 9.40 14.29
C ILE A 334 -13.25 8.64 14.08
N LYS A 335 -14.21 9.28 13.41
CA LYS A 335 -15.54 8.71 13.15
C LYS A 335 -15.60 8.07 11.77
N THR A 336 -15.03 6.87 11.65
CA THR A 336 -14.94 6.16 10.36
C THR A 336 -16.23 5.48 9.91
N GLY A 337 -17.24 5.35 10.79
CA GLY A 337 -18.47 4.60 10.47
C GLY A 337 -18.23 3.12 10.15
N GLY A 338 -17.07 2.56 10.52
CA GLY A 338 -16.67 1.18 10.23
C GLY A 338 -15.84 1.00 8.96
N PHE A 339 -15.64 2.06 8.16
CA PHE A 339 -14.69 2.01 7.03
C PHE A 339 -13.26 1.82 7.55
N GLY A 340 -12.52 0.90 6.93
CA GLY A 340 -11.12 0.66 7.27
C GLY A 340 -10.23 1.84 6.86
N ILE A 341 -9.28 2.19 7.72
CA ILE A 341 -8.22 3.17 7.43
C ILE A 341 -7.07 2.39 6.81
N THR A 342 -6.72 2.72 5.58
CA THR A 342 -5.67 2.05 4.81
C THR A 342 -4.31 2.68 5.08
N ASP A 343 -4.24 4.01 5.20
CA ASP A 343 -2.98 4.71 5.41
C ASP A 343 -3.14 6.04 6.15
N VAL A 344 -2.06 6.49 6.79
CA VAL A 344 -2.01 7.73 7.56
C VAL A 344 -0.67 8.43 7.34
N ALA A 345 -0.70 9.73 7.03
CA ALA A 345 0.50 10.53 6.83
C ALA A 345 0.43 11.91 7.49
N TRP A 346 1.56 12.32 8.03
CA TRP A 346 1.76 13.65 8.60
C TRP A 346 2.28 14.58 7.51
N ARG A 347 1.54 15.66 7.25
CA ARG A 347 2.06 16.76 6.44
C ARG A 347 3.01 17.62 7.27
N ASN A 348 2.67 17.82 8.54
CA ASN A 348 3.48 18.51 9.53
C ASN A 348 3.02 18.08 10.95
N LYS A 349 3.62 18.65 11.99
CA LYS A 349 3.32 18.33 13.40
C LYS A 349 1.84 18.44 13.81
N ASN A 350 1.06 19.27 13.11
CA ASN A 350 -0.34 19.53 13.44
C ASN A 350 -1.28 18.82 12.45
N GLU A 351 -0.94 18.84 11.16
CA GLU A 351 -1.81 18.35 10.10
C GLU A 351 -1.53 16.90 9.72
N VAL A 352 -2.52 16.05 9.94
CA VAL A 352 -2.46 14.61 9.70
C VAL A 352 -3.61 14.20 8.81
N TRP A 353 -3.33 13.38 7.81
CA TRP A 353 -4.30 12.83 6.89
C TRP A 353 -4.42 11.34 7.07
N ALA A 354 -5.65 10.84 7.18
CA ALA A 354 -5.97 9.43 7.16
C ALA A 354 -6.89 9.14 5.97
N VAL A 355 -6.55 8.11 5.19
CA VAL A 355 -7.33 7.67 4.03
C VAL A 355 -7.81 6.24 4.21
N GLY A 356 -8.86 5.86 3.47
CA GLY A 356 -9.48 4.57 3.70
C GLY A 356 -10.36 4.06 2.57
N GLY A 357 -11.06 2.98 2.90
CA GLY A 357 -12.05 2.36 2.03
C GLY A 357 -13.17 3.34 1.65
N SER A 358 -13.78 3.11 0.48
CA SER A 358 -14.83 3.97 -0.09
C SER A 358 -14.39 5.43 -0.27
N ASN A 359 -13.11 5.64 -0.62
CA ASN A 359 -12.47 6.94 -0.81
C ASN A 359 -12.69 7.92 0.35
N THR A 360 -12.76 7.40 1.57
CA THR A 360 -12.89 8.25 2.75
C THR A 360 -11.57 8.94 3.06
N MET A 361 -11.65 10.23 3.39
CA MET A 361 -10.52 11.05 3.81
C MET A 361 -10.87 11.75 5.12
N TYR A 362 -9.91 11.80 6.02
CA TYR A 362 -10.03 12.47 7.30
C TYR A 362 -8.79 13.32 7.54
N VAL A 363 -9.01 14.50 8.11
CA VAL A 363 -7.94 15.43 8.47
C VAL A 363 -8.01 15.74 9.96
N SER A 364 -6.85 15.74 10.61
CA SER A 364 -6.65 16.27 11.96
C SER A 364 -5.73 17.49 11.86
N MET A 365 -6.02 18.51 12.67
CA MET A 365 -5.20 19.74 12.80
C MET A 365 -4.56 19.86 14.19
N ASP A 366 -4.60 18.80 14.98
CA ASP A 366 -4.11 18.72 16.36
C ASP A 366 -3.16 17.53 16.58
N GLY A 367 -2.44 17.13 15.53
CA GLY A 367 -1.40 16.10 15.58
C GLY A 367 -1.95 14.68 15.61
N GLY A 368 -3.15 14.45 15.06
CA GLY A 368 -3.79 13.14 14.98
C GLY A 368 -4.71 12.81 16.15
N LYS A 369 -5.08 13.77 17.01
CA LYS A 369 -5.94 13.52 18.17
C LYS A 369 -7.42 13.52 17.80
N ASN A 370 -7.87 14.52 17.04
CA ASN A 370 -9.25 14.66 16.57
C ASN A 370 -9.29 14.80 15.05
N PHE A 371 -10.08 13.95 14.41
CA PHE A 371 -10.24 13.93 12.96
C PHE A 371 -11.64 14.40 12.53
N SER A 372 -11.66 15.23 11.50
CA SER A 372 -12.86 15.62 10.75
C SER A 372 -12.85 14.98 9.37
N PHE A 373 -14.04 14.64 8.86
CA PHE A 373 -14.20 14.11 7.50
C PHE A 373 -13.94 15.18 6.45
N ASP A 374 -13.15 14.84 5.44
CA ASP A 374 -12.90 15.68 4.27
C ASP A 374 -13.67 15.15 3.05
N LYS A 375 -14.35 16.06 2.34
CA LYS A 375 -15.27 15.71 1.24
C LYS A 375 -14.58 15.58 -0.12
N SER A 376 -13.27 15.84 -0.23
CA SER A 376 -12.58 15.99 -1.52
C SER A 376 -12.65 14.75 -2.43
N ALA A 377 -12.79 13.56 -1.86
CA ALA A 377 -12.87 12.30 -2.60
C ALA A 377 -14.23 11.58 -2.49
N ASN A 378 -15.19 12.13 -1.74
CA ASN A 378 -16.43 11.45 -1.37
C ASN A 378 -17.37 11.14 -2.56
N SER A 379 -17.28 11.91 -3.65
CA SER A 379 -18.08 11.68 -4.87
C SER A 379 -17.43 10.70 -5.85
N ILE A 380 -16.20 10.28 -5.59
CA ILE A 380 -15.43 9.42 -6.49
C ILE A 380 -15.60 7.96 -6.03
N PRO A 381 -15.96 7.01 -6.90
CA PRO A 381 -16.04 5.61 -6.53
C PRO A 381 -14.63 4.98 -6.45
N GLY A 382 -14.36 4.18 -5.42
CA GLY A 382 -13.09 3.46 -5.27
C GLY A 382 -12.61 3.34 -3.83
N ASN A 383 -11.33 3.01 -3.67
CA ASN A 383 -10.63 3.09 -2.39
C ASN A 383 -9.34 3.90 -2.54
N LEU A 384 -8.97 4.62 -1.49
CA LEU A 384 -7.64 5.19 -1.33
C LEU A 384 -6.80 4.20 -0.53
N TYR A 385 -5.58 3.95 -0.97
CA TYR A 385 -4.67 2.95 -0.40
C TYR A 385 -3.44 3.56 0.25
N ASN A 386 -3.01 4.73 -0.23
CA ASN A 386 -1.82 5.39 0.25
C ASN A 386 -1.98 6.91 0.24
N VAL A 387 -1.35 7.59 1.19
CA VAL A 387 -1.20 9.03 1.22
C VAL A 387 0.25 9.37 1.56
N LYS A 388 0.90 10.19 0.74
CA LYS A 388 2.32 10.52 0.88
C LYS A 388 2.55 12.02 0.78
N PHE A 389 3.40 12.55 1.65
CA PHE A 389 3.87 13.93 1.62
C PHE A 389 5.38 13.97 1.46
N PHE A 390 5.86 14.84 0.57
CA PHE A 390 7.27 15.06 0.27
C PHE A 390 7.72 16.35 0.97
N LYS A 391 8.31 16.22 2.17
CA LYS A 391 8.63 17.37 3.03
C LYS A 391 9.73 18.24 2.43
N GLU A 392 10.74 17.58 1.85
CA GLU A 392 11.86 18.14 1.12
C GLU A 392 11.42 18.99 -0.09
N PHE A 393 10.20 18.76 -0.60
CA PHE A 393 9.63 19.48 -1.74
C PHE A 393 8.45 20.38 -1.35
N GLY A 394 8.51 20.97 -0.15
CA GLY A 394 7.52 21.94 0.32
C GLY A 394 6.20 21.30 0.74
N ASN A 395 6.23 20.07 1.27
CA ASN A 395 5.06 19.29 1.68
C ASN A 395 4.05 19.06 0.56
N LYS A 396 4.55 18.84 -0.66
CA LYS A 396 3.71 18.36 -1.76
C LYS A 396 3.10 17.02 -1.38
N GLY A 397 1.79 16.85 -1.60
CA GLY A 397 1.05 15.68 -1.15
C GLY A 397 0.29 14.97 -2.27
N PHE A 398 0.25 13.65 -2.21
CA PHE A 398 -0.56 12.81 -3.11
C PHE A 398 -1.31 11.73 -2.33
N ALA A 399 -2.52 11.42 -2.77
CA ALA A 399 -3.26 10.24 -2.32
C ALA A 399 -3.56 9.34 -3.53
N LEU A 400 -3.33 8.05 -3.36
CA LEU A 400 -3.32 7.05 -4.42
C LEU A 400 -4.45 6.05 -4.17
N GLY A 401 -5.14 5.65 -5.23
CA GLY A 401 -6.28 4.76 -5.12
C GLY A 401 -6.44 3.77 -6.27
N SER A 402 -7.57 3.08 -6.22
CA SER A 402 -8.03 2.20 -7.30
C SER A 402 -8.43 2.99 -8.55
N ASN A 403 -8.44 2.32 -9.70
CA ASN A 403 -9.00 2.84 -10.94
C ASN A 403 -8.34 4.13 -11.46
N GLY A 404 -7.02 4.27 -11.31
CA GLY A 404 -6.27 5.46 -11.73
C GLY A 404 -6.56 6.71 -10.89
N LEU A 405 -7.12 6.56 -9.68
CA LEU A 405 -7.40 7.70 -8.81
C LEU A 405 -6.11 8.24 -8.18
N LEU A 406 -5.64 9.36 -8.70
CA LEU A 406 -4.60 10.19 -8.09
C LEU A 406 -5.21 11.52 -7.63
N LEU A 407 -5.02 11.84 -6.36
CA LEU A 407 -5.38 13.15 -5.80
C LEU A 407 -4.11 13.91 -5.46
N LYS A 408 -4.05 15.19 -5.82
CA LYS A 408 -2.97 16.12 -5.46
C LYS A 408 -3.45 17.11 -4.41
N TYR A 409 -2.65 17.31 -3.38
CA TYR A 409 -2.92 18.27 -2.31
C TYR A 409 -2.77 19.72 -2.82
N VAL A 410 -3.70 20.60 -2.44
CA VAL A 410 -3.77 22.02 -2.83
C VAL A 410 -4.05 22.97 -1.65
N GLY A 411 -4.03 22.45 -0.43
CA GLY A 411 -4.34 23.18 0.80
C GLY A 411 -3.19 23.97 1.42
#